data_AF-A0A0L0JE17-F1
#
_entry.id   AF-A0A0L0JE17-F1
#
_cell.length_a   1.000
_cell.length_b   1.000
_cell.length_c   1.000
_cell.angle_alpha   90.00
_cell.angle_beta   90.00
_cell.angle_gamma   90.00
#
_symmetry.space_group_name_H-M   'P 1'
#
loop_
_entity.id
_entity.type
_entity.pdbx_description
1 polymer ?
#
loop_
_entity_poly.entity_id
_entity_poly.type
_entity_poly.pdbx_seq_one_letter_code
_entity_poly.pdbx_strand_id
1 'polypeptide(L)'
;ASLAQIAKKAGVSTGTLFKRYPSKAALFAAVTSEQWQLDVEYAEAPPPGDPRYGLDHIGRDYACLVARPGTAALCRLIITELPQMPELADIVGTGFAIDRGPFFDRLRDYLDTEVQAGTLDFRSTDGRPQSAATVAEQFLGMICSQFLWPQLVR
;
A
#
# COMPACT_ATOMS: atom_id res chain seq x y z
N ALA A 1 -5.44 -3.78 22.33
CA ALA A 1 -6.72 -3.29 22.93
C ALA A 1 -7.89 -4.15 22.44
N SER A 2 -8.93 -4.35 23.26
CA SER A 2 -10.17 -5.02 22.83
C SER A 2 -11.10 -4.05 22.06
N LEU A 3 -12.02 -4.58 21.25
CA LEU A 3 -13.03 -3.75 20.54
C LEU A 3 -13.83 -2.87 21.50
N ALA A 4 -14.15 -3.35 22.70
CA ALA A 4 -14.84 -2.55 23.72
C ALA A 4 -13.99 -1.36 24.22
N GLN A 5 -12.68 -1.55 24.38
CA GLN A 5 -11.76 -0.46 24.72
C GLN A 5 -11.64 0.55 23.58
N ILE A 6 -11.66 0.09 22.33
CA ILE A 6 -11.64 0.95 21.14
C ILE A 6 -12.94 1.75 21.05
N ALA A 7 -14.11 1.12 21.22
CA ALA A 7 -15.41 1.78 21.22
C ALA A 7 -15.48 2.90 22.28
N LYS A 8 -15.02 2.59 23.51
CA LYS A 8 -14.93 3.58 24.59
C LYS A 8 -14.06 4.79 24.22
N LYS A 9 -12.89 4.56 23.61
CA LYS A 9 -11.99 5.64 23.17
C LYS A 9 -12.58 6.45 22.01
N ALA A 10 -13.33 5.80 21.12
CA ALA A 10 -13.98 6.42 19.97
C ALA A 10 -15.33 7.10 20.30
N GLY A 11 -15.79 7.04 21.56
CA GLY A 11 -17.05 7.66 21.97
C GLY A 11 -18.30 6.97 21.38
N VAL A 12 -18.19 5.74 20.91
CA VAL A 12 -19.28 4.95 20.33
C VAL A 12 -19.66 3.79 21.24
N SER A 13 -20.91 3.31 21.13
CA SER A 13 -21.32 2.11 21.86
C SER A 13 -20.59 0.88 21.31
N THR A 14 -20.27 -0.07 22.19
CA THR A 14 -19.69 -1.36 21.79
C THR A 14 -20.58 -2.06 20.76
N GLY A 15 -21.91 -2.03 20.94
CA GLY A 15 -22.87 -2.61 19.99
C GLY A 15 -22.81 -1.96 18.60
N THR A 16 -22.65 -0.63 18.52
CA THR A 16 -22.49 0.09 17.26
C THR A 16 -21.20 -0.33 16.54
N LEU A 17 -20.08 -0.39 17.27
CA LEU A 17 -18.79 -0.78 16.69
C LEU A 17 -18.82 -2.24 16.20
N PHE A 18 -19.35 -3.16 17.00
CA PHE A 18 -19.48 -4.58 16.60
C PHE A 18 -20.42 -4.78 15.41
N LYS A 19 -21.50 -3.99 15.30
CA LYS A 19 -22.41 -4.07 14.14
C LYS A 19 -21.71 -3.66 12.84
N ARG A 20 -20.78 -2.70 12.90
CA ARG A 20 -20.01 -2.23 11.74
C ARG A 20 -18.79 -3.12 11.45
N TYR A 21 -18.11 -3.56 12.50
CA TYR A 21 -16.90 -4.36 12.46
C TYR A 21 -17.04 -5.56 13.40
N PRO A 22 -17.47 -6.73 12.90
CA PRO A 22 -17.82 -7.88 13.74
C PRO A 22 -16.62 -8.48 14.47
N SER A 23 -15.40 -8.20 14.01
CA SER A 23 -14.15 -8.63 14.64
C SER A 23 -13.12 -7.51 14.66
N LYS A 24 -12.11 -7.66 15.51
CA LYS A 24 -10.95 -6.78 15.51
C LYS A 24 -10.27 -6.82 14.15
N ALA A 25 -10.17 -7.99 13.50
CA ALA A 25 -9.60 -8.11 12.17
C ALA A 25 -10.39 -7.32 11.11
N ALA A 26 -11.72 -7.35 11.17
CA ALA A 26 -12.57 -6.56 10.28
C ALA A 26 -12.37 -5.04 10.47
N LEU A 27 -12.19 -4.59 11.73
CA LEU A 27 -11.85 -3.19 12.01
C LEU A 27 -10.47 -2.84 11.45
N PHE A 28 -9.47 -3.71 11.64
CA PHE A 28 -8.12 -3.51 11.11
C PHE A 28 -8.14 -3.41 9.58
N ALA A 29 -8.80 -4.34 8.89
CA ALA A 29 -8.96 -4.30 7.45
C ALA A 29 -9.55 -2.96 6.98
N ALA A 30 -10.59 -2.47 7.67
CA ALA A 30 -11.23 -1.21 7.32
C ALA A 30 -10.32 0.02 7.52
N VAL A 31 -9.66 0.14 8.68
CA VAL A 31 -8.71 1.23 8.96
C VAL A 31 -7.58 1.21 7.95
N THR A 32 -7.07 0.02 7.65
CA THR A 32 -6.05 -0.22 6.63
C THR A 32 -6.51 0.25 5.25
N SER A 33 -7.69 -0.17 4.80
CA SER A 33 -8.24 0.23 3.51
C SER A 33 -8.40 1.73 3.42
N GLU A 34 -8.88 2.38 4.49
CA GLU A 34 -9.02 3.84 4.56
C GLU A 34 -7.67 4.55 4.48
N GLN A 35 -6.62 4.04 5.14
CA GLN A 35 -5.30 4.66 5.04
C GLN A 35 -4.76 4.62 3.61
N TRP A 36 -4.97 3.51 2.90
CA TRP A 36 -4.49 3.32 1.51
C TRP A 36 -5.46 3.89 0.47
N GLN A 37 -6.61 4.42 0.90
CA GLN A 37 -7.44 5.25 0.04
C GLN A 37 -6.74 6.60 -0.21
N LEU A 38 -6.83 7.02 -1.46
CA LEU A 38 -6.35 8.32 -1.88
C LEU A 38 -7.45 9.36 -1.67
N ASP A 39 -7.13 10.44 -0.95
CA ASP A 39 -7.81 11.73 -1.14
C ASP A 39 -7.54 12.32 -2.54
N VAL A 40 -6.53 11.77 -3.22
CA VAL A 40 -6.16 12.11 -4.58
C VAL A 40 -7.14 11.38 -5.50
N GLU A 41 -8.18 12.10 -5.91
CA GLU A 41 -8.95 11.80 -7.13
C GLU A 41 -7.98 11.20 -8.15
N TYR A 42 -8.22 9.97 -8.60
CA TYR A 42 -7.34 9.24 -9.50
C TYR A 42 -6.93 10.15 -10.67
N ALA A 43 -5.79 10.82 -10.56
CA ALA A 43 -5.22 11.52 -11.68
C ALA A 43 -4.97 10.43 -12.71
N GLU A 44 -5.60 10.56 -13.88
CA GLU A 44 -5.40 9.63 -15.00
C GLU A 44 -3.92 9.28 -15.10
N ALA A 45 -3.64 7.98 -15.32
CA ALA A 45 -2.25 7.57 -15.48
C ALA A 45 -1.60 8.44 -16.56
N PRO A 46 -0.37 8.93 -16.32
CA PRO A 46 0.33 9.74 -17.30
C PRO A 46 0.42 8.99 -18.63
N PRO A 47 0.29 9.68 -19.79
CA PRO A 47 0.36 9.02 -21.08
C PRO A 47 1.72 8.35 -21.27
N PRO A 48 1.79 7.20 -21.98
CA PRO A 48 3.06 6.55 -22.27
C PRO A 48 3.90 7.38 -23.24
N GLY A 49 5.22 7.19 -23.24
CA GLY A 49 6.17 7.87 -24.13
C GLY A 49 7.25 8.64 -23.39
N ASP A 50 7.05 8.97 -22.13
CA ASP A 50 8.05 9.57 -21.24
C ASP A 50 8.06 8.82 -19.89
N PRO A 51 8.82 7.70 -19.82
CA PRO A 51 8.98 6.92 -18.60
C PRO A 51 9.44 7.74 -17.40
N ARG A 52 10.27 8.77 -17.63
CA ARG A 52 10.79 9.58 -16.53
C ARG A 52 9.67 10.40 -15.91
N TYR A 53 8.85 11.04 -16.73
CA TYR A 53 7.70 11.81 -16.26
C TYR A 53 6.70 10.91 -15.52
N GLY A 54 6.30 9.77 -16.10
CA GLY A 54 5.27 8.96 -15.47
C GLY A 54 5.74 8.22 -14.21
N LEU A 55 6.99 7.76 -14.16
CA LEU A 55 7.58 7.18 -12.95
C LEU A 55 7.74 8.22 -11.84
N ASP A 56 8.15 9.46 -12.16
CA ASP A 56 8.25 10.54 -11.17
C ASP A 56 6.86 10.91 -10.62
N HIS A 57 5.85 11.00 -11.48
CA HIS A 57 4.49 11.31 -11.08
C HIS A 57 3.89 10.23 -10.16
N ILE A 58 3.86 8.97 -10.60
CA ILE A 58 3.32 7.85 -9.82
C ILE A 58 4.14 7.62 -8.55
N GLY A 59 5.47 7.73 -8.63
CA GLY A 59 6.37 7.57 -7.50
C GLY A 59 6.19 8.64 -6.43
N ARG A 60 5.96 9.91 -6.81
CA ARG A 60 5.66 10.99 -5.86
C ARG A 60 4.35 10.78 -5.14
N ASP A 61 3.30 10.40 -5.86
CA ASP A 61 1.99 10.13 -5.25
C ASP A 61 2.12 9.02 -4.18
N TYR A 62 2.86 7.96 -4.53
CA TYR A 62 3.12 6.87 -3.60
C TYR A 62 4.00 7.29 -2.42
N ALA A 63 5.06 8.08 -2.66
CA ALA A 63 5.91 8.62 -1.61
C ALA A 63 5.11 9.47 -0.61
N CYS A 64 4.19 10.31 -1.10
CA CYS A 64 3.28 11.09 -0.27
C CYS A 64 2.39 10.19 0.59
N LEU A 65 1.82 9.12 0.02
CA LEU A 65 1.01 8.15 0.76
C LEU A 65 1.80 7.49 1.91
N VAL A 66 2.98 6.93 1.61
CA VAL A 66 3.76 6.20 2.62
C VAL A 66 4.38 7.12 3.67
N ALA A 67 4.54 8.41 3.34
CA ALA A 67 4.99 9.44 4.28
C ALA A 67 3.86 10.03 5.16
N ARG A 68 2.58 9.67 4.93
CA ARG A 68 1.47 10.20 5.73
C ARG A 68 1.65 9.89 7.23
N PRO A 69 1.31 10.83 8.12
CA PRO A 69 1.28 10.56 9.56
C PRO A 69 0.36 9.38 9.86
N GLY A 70 0.84 8.43 10.65
CA GLY A 70 0.05 7.25 11.05
C GLY A 70 0.31 6.00 10.21
N THR A 71 0.81 6.10 8.97
CA THR A 71 1.16 4.95 8.12
C THR A 71 2.11 3.99 8.84
N ALA A 72 3.25 4.49 9.33
CA ALA A 72 4.21 3.68 10.07
C ALA A 72 3.64 3.10 11.38
N ALA A 73 2.78 3.85 12.07
CA ALA A 73 2.13 3.38 13.30
C ALA A 73 1.15 2.23 13.01
N LEU A 74 0.38 2.32 11.92
CA LEU A 74 -0.52 1.26 11.47
C LEU A 74 0.27 0.00 11.07
N CYS A 75 1.34 0.15 10.28
CA CYS A 75 2.20 -0.96 9.92
C CYS A 75 2.80 -1.65 11.15
N ARG A 76 3.33 -0.89 12.13
CA ARG A 76 3.81 -1.45 13.41
C ARG A 76 2.72 -2.20 14.17
N LEU A 77 1.52 -1.62 14.22
CA LEU A 77 0.39 -2.23 14.91
C LEU A 77 0.03 -3.58 14.26
N ILE A 78 0.02 -3.65 12.93
CA ILE A 78 -0.22 -4.89 12.18
C ILE A 78 0.89 -5.91 12.45
N ILE A 79 2.16 -5.52 12.35
CA ILE A 79 3.30 -6.40 12.65
C ILE A 79 3.20 -6.98 14.07
N THR A 80 2.76 -6.16 15.03
CA THR A 80 2.63 -6.55 16.45
C THR A 80 1.45 -7.49 16.69
N GLU A 81 0.33 -7.28 15.99
CA GLU A 81 -0.91 -8.05 16.20
C GLU A 81 -0.96 -9.33 15.35
N LEU A 82 -0.14 -9.43 14.30
CA LEU A 82 -0.08 -10.57 13.38
C LEU A 82 0.05 -11.94 14.07
N PRO A 83 0.93 -12.14 15.08
CA PRO A 83 1.04 -13.43 15.76
C PRO A 83 -0.22 -13.84 16.53
N GLN A 84 -0.99 -12.86 16.99
CA GLN A 84 -2.23 -13.09 17.77
C GLN A 84 -3.47 -13.18 16.87
N MET A 85 -3.36 -12.70 15.63
CA MET A 85 -4.45 -12.64 14.67
C MET A 85 -3.94 -13.06 13.28
N PRO A 86 -3.71 -14.37 13.04
CA PRO A 86 -3.16 -14.85 11.77
C PRO A 86 -4.03 -14.52 10.55
N GLU A 87 -5.33 -14.36 10.74
CA GLU A 87 -6.28 -13.87 9.71
C GLU A 87 -5.94 -12.47 9.18
N LEU A 88 -5.17 -11.67 9.94
CA LEU A 88 -4.60 -10.43 9.42
C LEU A 88 -3.56 -10.71 8.35
N ALA A 89 -2.88 -11.86 8.34
CA ALA A 89 -1.90 -12.19 7.30
C ALA A 89 -2.54 -12.33 5.92
N ASP A 90 -3.77 -12.86 5.84
CA ASP A 90 -4.50 -12.96 4.57
C ASP A 90 -4.96 -11.58 4.08
N ILE A 91 -5.50 -10.76 5.00
CA ILE A 91 -5.85 -9.36 4.75
C ILE A 91 -4.59 -8.58 4.32
N VAL A 92 -3.44 -8.91 4.91
CA VAL A 92 -2.18 -8.25 4.62
C VAL A 92 -1.61 -8.69 3.27
N GLY A 93 -1.60 -9.98 2.99
CA GLY A 93 -1.02 -10.57 1.77
C GLY A 93 -1.83 -10.35 0.50
N THR A 94 -3.15 -10.17 0.61
CA THR A 94 -4.04 -10.02 -0.56
C THR A 94 -4.42 -8.58 -0.90
N GLY A 95 -4.23 -7.62 0.01
CA GLY A 95 -4.60 -6.21 -0.24
C GLY A 95 -3.82 -5.15 0.54
N PHE A 96 -2.93 -5.52 1.47
CA PHE A 96 -2.16 -4.56 2.27
C PHE A 96 -0.68 -4.49 1.95
N ALA A 97 -0.12 -5.52 1.31
CA ALA A 97 1.31 -5.54 1.02
C ALA A 97 1.59 -4.21 0.33
N ILE A 98 2.47 -3.43 0.95
CA ILE A 98 2.65 -2.01 0.67
C ILE A 98 2.99 -1.80 -0.83
N ASP A 99 3.41 -2.89 -1.48
CA ASP A 99 3.76 -3.14 -2.87
C ASP A 99 2.68 -3.83 -3.74
N ARG A 100 1.44 -4.08 -3.27
CA ARG A 100 0.39 -4.85 -4.01
C ARG A 100 -1.01 -4.21 -4.01
N GLY A 101 -1.16 -2.97 -3.54
CA GLY A 101 -2.44 -2.24 -3.53
C GLY A 101 -2.77 -1.51 -4.85
N PRO A 102 -3.77 -0.61 -4.88
CA PRO A 102 -4.16 0.12 -6.11
C PRO A 102 -3.01 0.90 -6.78
N PHE A 103 -2.01 1.34 -6.00
CA PHE A 103 -0.78 1.95 -6.52
C PHE A 103 0.10 0.99 -7.31
N PHE A 104 0.16 -0.27 -6.86
CA PHE A 104 0.88 -1.31 -7.58
C PHE A 104 0.23 -1.59 -8.92
N ASP A 105 -1.10 -1.75 -8.95
CA ASP A 105 -1.82 -1.95 -10.20
C ASP A 105 -1.64 -0.74 -11.14
N ARG A 106 -1.79 0.49 -10.63
CA ARG A 106 -1.55 1.72 -11.41
C ARG A 106 -0.14 1.76 -12.02
N LEU A 107 0.88 1.45 -11.23
CA LEU A 107 2.26 1.43 -11.71
C LEU A 107 2.50 0.29 -12.70
N ARG A 108 2.03 -0.92 -12.40
CA ARG A 108 2.16 -2.09 -13.27
C ARG A 108 1.55 -1.80 -14.64
N ASP A 109 0.32 -1.29 -14.66
CA ASP A 109 -0.40 -1.01 -15.90
C ASP A 109 0.29 0.08 -16.71
N TYR A 110 0.81 1.13 -16.05
CA TYR A 110 1.63 2.15 -16.70
C TYR A 110 2.93 1.56 -17.28
N LEU A 111 3.65 0.74 -16.51
CA LEU A 111 4.87 0.06 -16.98
C LEU A 111 4.60 -0.84 -18.20
N ASP A 112 3.48 -1.57 -18.22
CA ASP A 112 3.06 -2.36 -19.37
C ASP A 112 2.80 -1.46 -20.60
N THR A 113 2.21 -0.28 -20.42
CA THR A 113 1.98 0.67 -21.54
C THR A 113 3.29 1.23 -22.11
N GLU A 114 4.29 1.50 -21.27
CA GLU A 114 5.62 1.95 -21.71
C GLU A 114 6.38 0.83 -22.45
N VAL A 115 6.26 -0.42 -22.00
CA VAL A 115 6.80 -1.57 -22.74
C VAL A 115 6.14 -1.71 -24.11
N GLN A 116 4.82 -1.58 -24.19
CA GLN A 116 4.09 -1.62 -25.47
C GLN A 116 4.47 -0.46 -26.40
N ALA A 117 4.76 0.71 -25.84
CA ALA A 117 5.28 1.88 -26.56
C ALA A 117 6.76 1.73 -26.97
N GLY A 118 7.47 0.71 -26.48
CA GLY A 118 8.88 0.45 -26.78
C GLY A 118 9.85 1.43 -26.07
N THR A 119 9.39 2.14 -25.05
CA THR A 119 10.19 3.11 -24.29
C THR A 119 10.90 2.50 -23.09
N LEU A 120 10.43 1.35 -22.61
CA LEU A 120 11.06 0.57 -21.54
C LEU A 120 11.26 -0.89 -21.97
N ASP A 121 12.39 -1.47 -21.55
CA ASP A 121 12.66 -2.91 -21.59
C ASP A 121 13.13 -3.35 -20.21
N PHE A 122 12.45 -4.34 -19.63
CA PHE A 122 12.71 -4.79 -18.27
C PHE A 122 13.65 -5.99 -18.26
N ARG A 123 14.87 -5.78 -17.77
CA ARG A 123 15.92 -6.79 -17.67
C ARG A 123 16.51 -6.83 -16.28
N SER A 124 16.68 -8.05 -15.77
CA SER A 124 17.46 -8.32 -14.57
C SER A 124 18.96 -8.11 -14.85
N THR A 125 19.77 -8.04 -13.79
CA THR A 125 21.23 -7.88 -13.88
C THR A 125 21.93 -9.00 -14.64
N ASP A 126 21.29 -10.17 -14.72
CA ASP A 126 21.73 -11.33 -15.50
C ASP A 126 21.15 -11.37 -16.93
N GLY A 127 20.49 -10.30 -17.36
CA GLY A 127 19.91 -10.14 -18.70
C GLY A 127 18.56 -10.83 -18.91
N ARG A 128 18.00 -11.50 -17.89
CA ARG A 128 16.69 -12.15 -18.03
C ARG A 128 15.56 -11.12 -18.11
N PRO A 129 14.54 -11.32 -18.98
CA PRO A 129 13.35 -10.47 -18.97
C PRO A 129 12.66 -10.50 -17.60
N GLN A 130 12.14 -9.37 -17.17
CA GLN A 130 11.31 -9.25 -15.98
C GLN A 130 9.88 -8.81 -16.35
N SER A 131 8.91 -9.17 -15.51
CA SER A 131 7.54 -8.68 -15.67
C SER A 131 7.41 -7.26 -15.11
N ALA A 132 6.44 -6.50 -15.63
CA ALA A 132 6.07 -5.19 -15.07
C ALA A 132 5.71 -5.29 -13.58
N ALA A 133 5.07 -6.40 -13.16
CA ALA A 133 4.77 -6.68 -11.76
C ALA A 133 6.03 -6.70 -10.88
N THR A 134 7.06 -7.45 -11.28
CA THR A 134 8.31 -7.51 -10.51
C THR A 134 9.02 -6.15 -10.47
N VAL A 135 9.01 -5.40 -11.58
CA VAL A 135 9.63 -4.06 -11.62
C VAL A 135 8.85 -3.06 -10.76
N ALA A 136 7.52 -3.13 -10.75
CA ALA A 136 6.69 -2.31 -9.88
C ALA A 136 6.95 -2.59 -8.40
N GLU A 137 7.04 -3.85 -7.98
CA GLU A 137 7.43 -4.25 -6.62
C GLU A 137 8.78 -3.64 -6.22
N GLN A 138 9.78 -3.74 -7.10
CA GLN A 138 11.11 -3.20 -6.85
C GLN A 138 11.10 -1.67 -6.73
N PHE A 139 10.40 -0.99 -7.64
CA PHE A 139 10.29 0.48 -7.64
C PHE A 139 9.61 1.02 -6.38
N LEU A 140 8.45 0.47 -6.03
CA LEU A 140 7.72 0.86 -4.81
C LEU A 140 8.50 0.47 -3.55
N GLY A 141 9.16 -0.69 -3.56
CA GLY A 141 10.04 -1.13 -2.49
C GLY A 141 11.19 -0.15 -2.20
N MET A 142 11.80 0.42 -3.25
CA MET A 142 12.83 1.46 -3.10
C MET A 142 12.27 2.73 -2.42
N ILE A 143 11.07 3.18 -2.80
CA ILE A 143 10.44 4.35 -2.15
C ILE A 143 10.16 4.04 -0.68
N CYS A 144 9.57 2.87 -0.39
CA CYS A 144 9.31 2.44 0.99
C CYS A 144 10.58 2.35 1.83
N SER A 145 11.69 1.88 1.25
CA SER A 145 13.00 1.84 1.90
C SER A 145 13.44 3.20 2.46
N GLN A 146 13.11 4.28 1.76
CA GLN A 146 13.52 5.64 2.14
C GLN A 146 12.54 6.31 3.08
N PHE A 147 11.23 6.17 2.83
CA PHE A 147 10.22 6.95 3.54
C PHE A 147 9.55 6.20 4.68
N LEU A 148 9.35 4.89 4.57
CA LEU A 148 8.59 4.12 5.55
C LEU A 148 9.49 3.43 6.58
N TRP A 149 10.54 2.73 6.13
CA TRP A 149 11.42 1.96 7.02
C TRP A 149 12.05 2.79 8.16
N PRO A 150 12.60 4.00 7.91
CA PRO A 150 13.14 4.83 8.99
C PRO A 150 12.08 5.25 10.01
N GLN A 151 10.81 5.34 9.60
CA GLN A 151 9.72 5.65 10.51
C GLN A 151 9.30 4.43 11.32
N LEU A 152 9.36 3.22 10.75
CA LEU A 152 8.98 1.96 11.42
C LEU A 152 9.89 1.61 12.60
N VAL A 153 11.19 1.87 12.47
CA VAL A 153 12.21 1.50 13.47
C VAL A 153 12.42 2.55 14.58
N ARG A 154 11.76 3.71 14.48
CA ARG A 154 11.68 4.71 15.56
C ARG A 154 10.50 4.41 16.48
#